data_AF-A0A947S988-F1
#
_entry.id   AF-A0A947S988-F1
#
_cell.length_a   1.000
_cell.length_b   1.000
_cell.length_c   1.000
_cell.angle_alpha   90.00
_cell.angle_beta   90.00
_cell.angle_gamma   90.00
#
_symmetry.space_group_name_H-M   'P 1'
#
loop_
_entity.id
_entity.type
_entity.pdbx_description
1 polymer ?
#
loop_
_entity_poly.entity_id
_entity_poly.type
_entity_poly.pdbx_seq_one_letter_code
_entity_poly.pdbx_strand_id
1 'polypeptide(L)' 'MIRVLAKIMDSQTIDKIKEYGNILFVSNFTDIVGVETTEKGLENIKHLDGVSQVRLSEKGVLLRKA' A
#
# COMPACT_ATOMS: atom_id res chain seq x y z
N MET A 1 -10.48 8.21 5.25
CA MET A 1 -9.94 7.03 4.53
C MET A 1 -8.77 7.51 3.69
N ILE A 2 -7.63 6.84 3.78
CA ILE A 2 -6.38 7.20 3.10
C ILE A 2 -5.94 6.05 2.19
N ARG A 3 -5.27 6.37 1.09
CA ARG A 3 -4.72 5.38 0.15
C ARG A 3 -3.22 5.36 0.27
N VAL A 4 -2.68 4.16 0.43
CA VAL A 4 -1.25 3.94 0.63
C VAL A 4 -0.75 2.89 -0.34
N LEU A 5 0.54 2.98 -0.63
CA LEU A 5 1.32 1.98 -1.34
C LEU A 5 2.25 1.33 -0.32
N ALA A 6 2.07 0.03 -0.08
CA ALA A 6 2.94 -0.76 0.79
C ALA A 6 3.83 -1.65 -0.07
N LYS A 7 5.14 -1.62 0.14
CA LYS A 7 6.10 -2.54 -0.46
C LYS A 7 6.28 -3.74 0.46
N ILE A 8 5.95 -4.93 -0.03
CA ILE A 8 6.01 -6.17 0.73
C ILE A 8 7.28 -6.96 0.39
N MET A 9 7.71 -7.84 1.30
CA MET A 9 8.86 -8.72 1.12
C MET A 9 8.46 -10.15 0.79
N ASP A 10 7.22 -10.52 1.09
CA ASP A 10 6.65 -11.85 0.87
C ASP A 10 5.15 -11.75 0.55
N SER A 11 4.62 -12.76 -0.14
CA SER A 11 3.21 -12.79 -0.54
C SER A 11 2.24 -13.04 0.62
N GLN A 12 2.71 -13.65 1.72
CA GLN A 12 1.87 -13.94 2.89
C GLN A 12 1.46 -12.66 3.63
N THR A 13 2.26 -11.59 3.50
CA THR A 13 1.97 -10.28 4.07
C THR A 13 0.70 -9.64 3.52
N ILE A 14 0.28 -10.01 2.31
CA ILE A 14 -0.98 -9.51 1.70
C ILE A 14 -2.18 -9.86 2.58
N ASP A 15 -2.22 -11.07 3.15
CA ASP A 15 -3.34 -11.50 3.98
C ASP A 15 -3.38 -10.75 5.32
N LYS A 16 -2.21 -10.45 5.91
CA LYS A 16 -2.12 -9.60 7.11
C LYS A 16 -2.58 -8.17 6.83
N ILE A 17 -2.23 -7.62 5.67
CA ILE A 17 -2.64 -6.25 5.27
C ILE A 17 -4.17 -6.15 5.14
N LYS A 18 -4.86 -7.21 4.68
CA LYS A 18 -6.34 -7.23 4.56
C LYS A 18 -7.05 -7.00 5.90
N GLU A 19 -6.42 -7.34 7.02
CA GLU A 19 -7.00 -7.10 8.35
C GLU A 19 -7.08 -5.61 8.72
N TYR A 20 -6.25 -4.78 8.07
CA TYR A 20 -6.12 -3.36 8.39
C TYR A 20 -6.66 -2.44 7.30
N GLY A 21 -7.09 -2.97 6.16
CA GLY A 21 -7.60 -2.16 5.07
C GLY A 21 -8.11 -2.97 3.88
N ASN A 22 -8.72 -2.27 2.94
CA ASN A 22 -9.17 -2.86 1.69
C ASN A 22 -8.03 -2.86 0.66
N ILE A 23 -7.73 -4.02 0.09
CA ILE A 23 -6.74 -4.13 -0.99
C ILE A 23 -7.36 -3.59 -2.27
N LEU A 24 -6.76 -2.52 -2.82
CA LEU A 24 -7.15 -1.94 -4.09
C LEU A 24 -6.46 -2.60 -5.27
N PHE A 25 -5.18 -2.96 -5.12
CA PHE A 25 -4.41 -3.70 -6.12
C PHE A 25 -3.20 -4.40 -5.51
N VAL A 26 -2.73 -5.45 -6.19
CA VAL A 26 -1.44 -6.10 -5.93
C VAL A 26 -0.66 -6.12 -7.24
N SER A 27 0.55 -5.58 -7.23
CA SER A 27 1.44 -5.58 -8.39
C SER A 27 2.16 -6.92 -8.52
N ASN A 28 2.06 -7.55 -9.68
CA ASN A 28 2.80 -8.78 -9.99
C ASN A 28 4.28 -8.53 -10.35
N PHE A 29 4.70 -7.27 -10.46
CA PHE A 29 6.04 -6.90 -10.97
C PHE A 29 6.91 -6.15 -9.96
N THR A 30 6.31 -5.53 -8.95
CA THR A 30 7.02 -4.54 -8.11
C THR A 30 6.88 -4.79 -6.61
N ASP A 31 6.24 -5.88 -6.20
CA ASP A 31 5.97 -6.21 -4.79
C ASP A 31 5.27 -5.06 -4.05
N ILE A 32 4.43 -4.31 -4.77
CA ILE A 32 3.65 -3.18 -4.23
C ILE A 32 2.19 -3.59 -4.12
N VAL A 33 1.62 -3.27 -2.97
CA VAL A 33 0.20 -3.44 -2.66
C VAL A 33 -0.42 -2.06 -2.44
N GLY A 34 -1.46 -1.74 -3.19
CA GLY A 34 -2.30 -0.58 -2.95
C GLY A 34 -3.39 -0.89 -1.94
N VAL A 35 -3.49 -0.08 -0.90
CA VAL A 35 -4.44 -0.31 0.22
C VAL A 35 -5.20 0.97 0.52
N GLU A 36 -6.51 0.85 0.72
CA GLU A 36 -7.33 1.89 1.31
C GLU A 36 -7.58 1.57 2.80
N THR A 37 -7.20 2.48 3.69
CA THR A 37 -7.20 2.23 5.13
C THR A 37 -7.53 3.50 5.96
N THR A 38 -7.56 3.36 7.28
CA THR A 38 -7.62 4.44 8.26
C THR A 38 -6.21 4.81 8.73
N GLU A 39 -6.04 5.92 9.46
CA GLU A 39 -4.74 6.27 10.04
C GLU A 39 -4.19 5.19 10.98
N LYS A 40 -5.07 4.61 11.82
CA LYS A 40 -4.71 3.48 12.69
C LYS A 40 -4.27 2.25 11.87
N GLY A 41 -4.97 1.94 10.78
CA GLY A 41 -4.61 0.84 9.90
C GLY A 41 -3.28 1.07 9.18
N LEU A 42 -3.00 2.30 8.74
CA LEU A 42 -1.68 2.68 8.22
C LEU A 42 -0.56 2.43 9.25
N GLU A 43 -0.74 2.88 10.49
CA GLU A 43 0.26 2.65 11.54
C GLU A 43 0.48 1.14 11.76
N ASN A 44 -0.57 0.33 11.80
CA ASN A 44 -0.40 -1.12 11.91
C ASN A 44 0.35 -1.72 10.71
N ILE A 45 0.02 -1.32 9.48
CA ILE A 45 0.67 -1.81 8.25
C ILE A 45 2.18 -1.48 8.26
N LYS A 46 2.59 -0.30 8.74
CA LYS A 46 4.00 0.10 8.83
C LYS A 46 4.84 -0.82 9.73
N HIS A 47 4.22 -1.46 10.72
CA HIS A 47 4.91 -2.30 11.71
C HIS A 47 4.81 -3.80 11.39
N LEU A 48 4.26 -4.18 10.23
CA LEU A 48 4.24 -5.57 9.80
C LEU A 48 5.64 -6.01 9.36
N ASP A 49 6.12 -7.14 9.88
CA ASP A 49 7.45 -7.68 9.57
C ASP A 49 7.73 -7.85 8.08
N GLY A 50 6.71 -8.15 7.26
CA GLY A 50 6.86 -8.31 5.83
C GLY A 50 6.65 -7.05 5.00
N VAL A 51 6.50 -5.88 5.64
CA VAL A 51 6.39 -4.57 4.97
C VAL A 51 7.71 -3.82 5.09
N SER A 52 8.35 -3.55 3.96
CA SER A 52 9.62 -2.82 3.91
C SER A 52 9.43 -1.30 3.84
N GLN A 53 8.32 -0.84 3.27
CA GLN A 53 8.06 0.57 3.07
C GLN A 53 6.56 0.83 2.92
N VAL A 54 6.08 1.96 3.46
CA VAL A 54 4.74 2.46 3.20
C VAL A 54 4.81 3.92 2.79
N ARG A 55 4.06 4.31 1.77
CA ARG A 55 3.94 5.70 1.30
C ARG A 55 2.49 6.04 1.02
N LEU A 56 2.12 7.31 1.17
CA LEU A 56 0.82 7.78 0.70
C LEU A 56 0.76 7.71 -0.83
N SER A 57 -0.40 7.35 -1.36
CA SER A 57 -0.66 7.37 -2.79
C SER A 57 -0.85 8.82 -3.24
N GLU A 58 0.09 9.34 -4.03
CA GLU A 58 -0.03 10.65 -4.66
C GLU A 58 -0.67 10.54 -6.05
N LYS A 59 -1.38 11.59 -6.46
CA LYS A 59 -1.98 11.66 -7.80
C LYS A 59 -0.96 12.23 -8.78
N GLY A 60 -0.64 11.47 -9.82
CA GLY A 60 0.15 12.00 -10.94
C GLY A 60 -0.59 13.13 -11.66
N VAL A 61 0.14 14.17 -12.08
CA VAL A 61 -0.40 15.27 -12.89
C VAL A 61 -0.05 15.02 -14.36
N LEU A 62 -1.04 15.08 -15.23
CA LEU A 62 -0.81 15.05 -16.67
C LEU A 62 -0.14 16.36 -17.08
N LEU A 63 1.10 16.27 -17.57
CA LEU A 63 1.75 17.41 -18.19
C LEU A 63 1.01 17.73 -19.49
N ARG A 64 0.50 18.96 -19.63
CA ARG A 64 -0.03 19.43 -20.91
C ARG A 64 1.13 19.47 -21.90
N LYS A 65 0.92 18.94 -23.11
CA LYS A 65 1.89 19.01 -24.22
C LYS A 65 2.43 20.44 -24.33
N ALA A 66 3.76 20.54 -24.36
CA ALA A 66 4.46 21.77 -24.74
C ALA A 66 4.12 22.15 -26.19
#